data_AF-A0A6J4SFN2-F1
#
_entry.id   AF-A0A6J4SFN2-F1
#
_cell.length_a   1.000
_cell.length_b   1.000
_cell.length_c   1.000
_cell.angle_alpha   90.00
_cell.angle_beta   90.00
_cell.angle_gamma   90.00
#
_symmetry.space_group_name_H-M   'P 1'
#
loop_
_entity.id
_entity.type
_entity.pdbx_description
1 polymer ?
#
loop_
_entity_poly.entity_id
_entity_poly.type
_entity_poly.pdbx_seq_one_letter_code
_entity_poly.pdbx_strand_id
1 'polypeptide(L)'
;MAMVVLVLAVVPLVGMLEAGLRAATSSGRYDAARALANGKLEEARVLPYSRPGGAADSAVERYAPPGPPDTTEGDLDVSVRTAFVDRDLSDPAGSPPAGQMRVKVLVTWDAGSYSIVGVVSGEPP
;
A
#
# COMPACT_ATOMS: atom_id res chain seq x y z
N MET A 1 -43.78 15.51 33.48
CA MET A 1 -42.81 14.60 32.85
C MET A 1 -42.56 15.08 31.43
N ALA A 2 -41.49 15.84 31.20
CA ALA A 2 -41.11 16.32 29.86
C ALA A 2 -39.59 16.17 29.64
N MET A 3 -38.81 16.32 30.71
CA MET A 3 -37.35 16.20 30.69
C MET A 3 -36.85 14.77 30.38
N VAL A 4 -37.56 13.73 30.83
CA VAL A 4 -37.16 12.31 30.64
C VAL A 4 -37.22 11.89 29.17
N VAL A 5 -38.13 12.49 28.39
CA VAL A 5 -38.31 12.16 26.97
C VAL A 5 -37.23 12.81 26.11
N LEU A 6 -36.75 14.00 26.47
CA LEU A 6 -35.67 14.67 25.74
C LEU A 6 -34.35 13.90 25.83
N VAL A 7 -34.04 13.32 27.01
CA VAL A 7 -32.81 12.53 27.21
C VAL A 7 -32.80 11.25 26.38
N LEU A 8 -33.95 10.57 26.26
CA LEU A 8 -34.09 9.37 25.43
C LEU A 8 -33.90 9.64 23.93
N ALA A 9 -34.20 10.86 23.47
CA ALA A 9 -34.03 11.25 22.07
C ALA A 9 -32.59 11.64 21.71
N VAL A 10 -31.76 12.05 22.68
CA VAL A 10 -30.36 12.48 22.42
C VAL A 10 -29.40 11.30 22.35
N VAL A 11 -29.63 10.22 23.08
CA VAL A 11 -28.77 9.02 23.09
C VAL A 11 -28.60 8.37 21.71
N PRO A 12 -29.67 8.16 20.91
CA PRO A 12 -29.55 7.62 19.55
C PRO A 12 -28.75 8.52 18.60
N LEU A 13 -28.85 9.84 18.77
CA LEU A 13 -28.18 10.82 17.91
C LEU A 13 -26.66 10.82 18.10
N VAL A 14 -26.17 10.63 19.33
CA VAL A 14 -24.73 10.50 19.61
C VAL A 14 -24.17 9.22 19.00
N GLY A 15 -24.91 8.11 19.10
CA GLY A 15 -24.51 6.84 18.48
C GLY A 15 -24.43 6.91 16.94
N MET A 16 -25.39 7.57 16.30
CA MET A 16 -25.36 7.78 14.84
C MET A 16 -24.25 8.74 14.41
N LEU A 17 -23.93 9.75 15.21
CA LEU A 17 -22.82 10.67 14.94
C LEU A 17 -21.46 9.97 15.05
N GLU A 18 -21.24 9.16 16.09
CA GLU A 18 -20.00 8.38 16.22
C GLU A 18 -19.84 7.36 15.09
N ALA A 19 -20.93 6.68 14.71
CA ALA A 19 -20.93 5.77 13.58
C ALA A 19 -20.63 6.49 12.26
N GLY A 20 -21.23 7.66 12.04
CA GLY A 20 -20.97 8.52 10.89
C GLY A 20 -19.53 9.02 10.83
N LEU A 21 -18.95 9.41 11.98
CA LEU A 21 -17.56 9.84 12.08
C LEU A 21 -16.60 8.69 11.78
N ARG A 22 -16.83 7.49 12.34
CA ARG A 22 -16.03 6.30 12.04
C ARG A 22 -16.11 5.89 10.57
N ALA A 23 -17.28 6.00 9.96
CA ALA A 23 -17.46 5.73 8.54
C ALA A 23 -16.69 6.75 7.68
N ALA A 24 -16.78 8.04 8.02
CA ALA A 24 -16.08 9.11 7.32
C ALA A 24 -14.55 8.99 7.45
N THR A 25 -14.02 8.70 8.65
CA THR A 25 -12.58 8.47 8.84
C THR A 25 -12.11 7.21 8.13
N SER A 26 -12.90 6.14 8.14
CA SER A 26 -12.57 4.93 7.38
C SER A 26 -12.50 5.18 5.88
N SER A 27 -13.43 5.97 5.32
CA SER A 27 -13.40 6.35 3.90
C SER A 27 -12.18 7.21 3.58
N GLY A 28 -11.88 8.22 4.39
CA GLY A 28 -10.72 9.08 4.20
C GLY A 28 -9.39 8.33 4.32
N ARG A 29 -9.29 7.40 5.29
CA ARG A 29 -8.12 6.52 5.45
C ARG A 29 -7.96 5.56 4.28
N TYR A 30 -9.06 5.04 3.73
CA TYR A 30 -9.02 4.21 2.53
C TYR A 30 -8.48 4.99 1.31
N ASP A 31 -8.95 6.21 1.09
CA ASP A 31 -8.47 7.04 -0.02
C ASP A 31 -6.99 7.42 0.15
N ALA A 32 -6.57 7.74 1.39
CA ALA A 32 -5.16 7.98 1.71
C ALA A 32 -4.30 6.72 1.50
N ALA A 33 -4.75 5.55 1.96
CA ALA A 33 -4.05 4.28 1.76
C ALA A 33 -3.94 3.92 0.28
N ARG A 34 -5.00 4.17 -0.51
CA ARG A 34 -4.99 3.98 -1.96
C ARG A 34 -3.98 4.91 -2.64
N ALA A 35 -3.98 6.19 -2.28
CA ALA A 35 -3.05 7.18 -2.84
C ALA A 35 -1.60 6.84 -2.50
N LEU A 36 -1.33 6.43 -1.26
CA LEU A 36 -0.01 6.02 -0.79
C LEU A 36 0.47 4.75 -1.50
N ALA A 37 -0.38 3.73 -1.57
CA ALA A 37 -0.05 2.48 -2.24
C ALA A 37 0.26 2.69 -3.73
N ASN A 38 -0.55 3.51 -4.42
CA ASN A 38 -0.30 3.89 -5.80
C ASN A 38 0.98 4.70 -5.94
N GLY A 39 1.23 5.68 -5.06
CA GLY A 39 2.43 6.50 -5.08
C GLY A 39 3.71 5.66 -4.97
N LYS A 40 3.74 4.70 -4.03
CA LYS A 40 4.88 3.76 -3.89
C LYS A 40 5.04 2.84 -5.10
N LEU A 41 3.94 2.40 -5.70
CA LEU A 41 4.00 1.57 -6.90
C LEU A 41 4.54 2.37 -8.11
N GLU A 42 4.08 3.60 -8.29
CA GLU A 42 4.56 4.48 -9.35
C GLU A 42 6.02 4.89 -9.14
N GLU A 43 6.45 5.14 -7.89
CA GLU A 43 7.86 5.34 -7.54
C GLU A 43 8.72 4.17 -8.04
N ALA A 44 8.26 2.93 -7.86
CA ALA A 44 8.94 1.74 -8.36
C ALA A 44 8.92 1.63 -9.90
N ARG A 45 7.85 2.10 -10.57
CA ARG A 45 7.71 2.06 -12.05
C ARG A 45 8.54 3.12 -12.76
N VAL A 46 8.74 4.28 -12.14
CA VAL A 46 9.54 5.38 -12.72
C VAL A 46 11.04 5.05 -12.71
N LEU A 47 11.47 4.17 -11.81
CA LEU A 47 12.86 3.74 -11.75
C LEU A 47 13.20 2.79 -12.92
N PRO A 48 14.38 2.95 -13.55
CA PRO A 48 14.85 1.99 -14.53
C PRO A 48 14.99 0.61 -13.89
N TYR A 49 14.65 -0.44 -14.64
CA TYR A 49 14.72 -1.82 -14.14
C TYR A 49 16.14 -2.21 -13.72
N SER A 50 17.11 -2.01 -14.60
CA SER A 50 18.53 -2.28 -14.36
C SER A 50 19.37 -1.10 -14.85
N ARG A 51 20.45 -0.77 -14.14
CA ARG A 51 21.37 0.32 -14.50
C ARG A 51 22.63 -0.24 -15.18
N PRO A 52 23.12 0.33 -16.29
CA PRO A 52 24.42 -0.02 -16.85
C PRO A 52 25.63 0.54 -16.07
N GLY A 53 25.48 0.93 -14.79
CA GLY A 53 26.57 1.50 -14.00
C GLY A 53 26.17 2.08 -12.64
N GLY A 54 26.22 1.24 -11.61
CA GLY A 54 26.48 1.56 -10.19
C GLY A 54 25.57 2.53 -9.41
N ALA A 55 25.04 2.03 -8.28
CA ALA A 55 24.42 2.69 -7.13
C ALA A 55 22.96 3.19 -7.24
N ALA A 56 22.08 2.50 -6.50
CA ALA A 56 20.78 2.87 -5.92
C ALA A 56 19.71 3.58 -6.79
N ASP A 57 19.91 3.69 -8.10
CA ASP A 57 19.00 4.39 -9.01
C ASP A 57 18.10 3.44 -9.81
N SER A 58 18.11 2.13 -9.51
CA SER A 58 17.30 1.13 -10.22
C SER A 58 16.23 0.50 -9.32
N ALA A 59 15.14 0.06 -9.92
CA ALA A 59 14.05 -0.62 -9.22
C ALA A 59 14.57 -1.89 -8.50
N VAL A 60 15.44 -2.65 -9.17
CA VAL A 60 16.02 -3.89 -8.66
C VAL A 60 16.93 -3.66 -7.45
N GLU A 61 17.65 -2.53 -7.39
CA GLU A 61 18.50 -2.20 -6.22
C GLU A 61 17.66 -1.64 -5.06
N ARG A 62 16.73 -0.72 -5.35
CA ARG A 62 15.94 -0.03 -4.33
C ARG A 62 14.86 -0.91 -3.71
N TYR A 63 14.33 -1.83 -4.50
CA TYR A 63 13.31 -2.79 -4.10
C TYR A 63 13.79 -4.22 -4.31
N ALA A 64 15.07 -4.48 -4.05
CA ALA A 64 15.63 -5.83 -4.09
C ALA A 64 14.76 -6.78 -3.25
N PRO A 65 14.32 -7.94 -3.78
CA PRO A 65 13.56 -8.93 -3.02
C PRO A 65 14.28 -9.28 -1.71
N PRO A 66 13.59 -9.30 -0.55
CA PRO A 66 12.13 -9.35 -0.36
C PRO A 66 11.39 -7.99 -0.37
N GLY A 67 12.10 -6.90 -0.70
CA GLY A 67 11.62 -5.52 -0.63
C GLY A 67 12.25 -4.74 0.52
N PRO A 68 12.06 -3.41 0.56
CA PRO A 68 12.54 -2.58 1.66
C PRO A 68 11.85 -2.95 2.98
N PRO A 69 12.41 -2.54 4.14
CA PRO A 69 11.75 -2.72 5.42
C PRO A 69 10.38 -2.03 5.44
N ASP A 70 9.46 -2.60 6.22
CA ASP A 70 8.15 -1.99 6.44
C ASP A 70 8.34 -0.60 7.09
N THR A 71 7.55 0.38 6.65
CA THR A 71 7.63 1.76 7.12
C THR A 71 6.25 2.24 7.53
N THR A 72 6.19 3.12 8.51
CA THR A 72 4.95 3.79 8.90
C THR A 72 4.96 5.22 8.35
N GLU A 73 3.94 5.58 7.59
CA GLU A 73 3.73 6.96 7.10
C GLU A 73 2.45 7.52 7.72
N GLY A 74 2.60 8.38 8.73
CA GLY A 74 1.48 8.88 9.53
C GLY A 74 0.85 7.76 10.37
N ASP A 75 -0.44 7.52 10.18
CA ASP A 75 -1.21 6.44 10.84
C ASP A 75 -1.33 5.18 9.94
N LEU A 76 -0.55 5.10 8.86
CA LEU A 76 -0.63 4.03 7.87
C LEU A 76 0.68 3.23 7.86
N ASP A 77 0.58 1.92 8.10
CA ASP A 77 1.71 1.01 7.96
C ASP A 77 1.81 0.55 6.50
N VAL A 78 3.02 0.63 5.94
CA VAL A 78 3.31 0.33 4.53
C VAL A 78 4.32 -0.79 4.43
N SER A 79 3.93 -1.85 3.73
CA SER A 79 4.75 -3.01 3.40
C SER A 79 4.92 -3.12 1.89
N VAL A 80 6.15 -2.98 1.40
CA VAL A 80 6.48 -3.22 -0.01
C VAL A 80 7.19 -4.55 -0.13
N ARG A 81 6.56 -5.51 -0.80
CA ARG A 81 7.11 -6.84 -1.04
C ARG A 81 7.41 -7.03 -2.51
N THR A 82 8.63 -7.44 -2.82
CA THR A 82 9.07 -7.66 -4.18
C THR A 82 9.55 -9.07 -4.41
N ALA A 83 9.37 -9.54 -5.64
CA ALA A 83 9.89 -10.82 -6.12
C ALA A 83 10.22 -10.70 -7.61
N PHE A 84 11.34 -11.28 -8.04
CA PHE A 84 11.58 -11.49 -9.46
C PHE A 84 10.55 -12.49 -10.00
N VAL A 85 10.08 -12.23 -11.21
CA VAL A 85 9.08 -13.07 -11.87
C VAL A 85 9.48 -13.30 -13.32
N ASP A 86 9.09 -14.46 -13.83
CA ASP A 86 9.24 -14.80 -15.25
C ASP A 86 8.24 -14.05 -16.14
N ARG A 87 8.25 -14.36 -17.44
CA ARG A 87 7.31 -13.79 -18.41
C ARG A 87 5.85 -14.15 -18.12
N ASP A 88 5.63 -15.25 -17.43
CA ASP A 88 4.31 -15.78 -17.09
C ASP A 88 3.84 -15.32 -15.70
N LEU A 89 4.60 -14.44 -15.03
CA LEU A 89 4.33 -13.87 -13.70
C LEU A 89 4.11 -14.91 -12.59
N SER A 90 4.55 -16.15 -12.82
CA SER A 90 4.09 -17.33 -12.08
C SER A 90 5.07 -17.76 -11.00
N ASP A 91 6.37 -17.61 -11.23
CA ASP A 91 7.39 -18.04 -10.26
C ASP A 91 8.07 -16.86 -9.54
N PRO A 92 7.95 -16.74 -8.19
CA PRO A 92 8.86 -15.93 -7.39
C PRO A 92 10.18 -16.70 -7.25
N ALA A 93 10.91 -16.82 -8.35
CA ALA A 93 12.16 -17.54 -8.32
C ALA A 93 13.17 -16.70 -7.52
N GLY A 94 13.89 -17.33 -6.60
CA GLY A 94 15.18 -16.84 -6.09
C GLY A 94 16.25 -16.81 -7.20
N SER A 95 15.85 -16.52 -8.44
CA SER A 95 16.64 -16.45 -9.65
C SER A 95 17.22 -15.05 -9.80
N PRO A 96 18.32 -14.89 -10.58
CA PRO A 96 18.87 -13.58 -10.93
C PRO A 96 17.79 -12.66 -11.54
N PRO A 97 17.99 -11.33 -11.52
CA PRO A 97 17.04 -10.36 -12.06
C PRO A 97 16.53 -10.80 -13.43
N ALA A 98 15.28 -11.22 -13.48
CA ALA A 98 14.58 -11.54 -14.72
C ALA A 98 14.35 -10.24 -15.51
N GLY A 99 13.79 -10.24 -16.71
CA GLY A 99 13.36 -8.98 -17.34
C GLY A 99 12.21 -8.27 -16.60
N GLN A 100 11.74 -8.81 -15.46
CA GLN A 100 10.54 -8.38 -14.75
C GLN A 100 10.65 -8.59 -13.23
N MET A 101 10.00 -7.72 -12.46
CA MET A 101 9.90 -7.78 -11.01
C MET A 101 8.49 -7.40 -10.57
N ARG A 102 7.86 -8.26 -9.78
CA ARG A 102 6.56 -8.01 -9.18
C ARG A 102 6.75 -7.20 -7.90
N VAL A 103 5.97 -6.13 -7.78
CA VAL A 103 5.94 -5.24 -6.61
C VAL A 103 4.53 -5.28 -6.03
N LYS A 104 4.40 -5.77 -4.80
CA LYS A 104 3.17 -5.75 -4.03
C LYS A 104 3.31 -4.72 -2.92
N VAL A 105 2.46 -3.69 -2.95
CA VAL A 105 2.34 -2.72 -1.86
C VAL A 105 1.12 -3.08 -1.04
N LEU A 106 1.29 -3.19 0.26
CA LEU A 106 0.24 -3.39 1.24
C LEU A 106 0.28 -2.20 2.20
N VAL A 107 -0.87 -1.57 2.41
CA VAL A 107 -1.04 -0.49 3.38
C VAL A 107 -2.10 -0.93 4.38
N THR A 108 -1.78 -0.89 5.67
CA THR A 108 -2.66 -1.30 6.77
C THR A 108 -2.92 -0.14 7.73
N TRP A 109 -4.12 -0.12 8.31
CA TRP A 109 -4.54 0.82 9.36
C TRP A 109 -5.51 0.12 10.32
N ASP A 110 -5.83 0.76 11.45
CA ASP A 110 -6.63 0.16 12.54
C ASP A 110 -7.94 -0.54 12.11
N ALA A 111 -8.56 -0.06 11.03
CA ALA A 111 -9.88 -0.48 10.59
C ALA A 111 -9.87 -1.23 9.24
N GLY A 112 -8.71 -1.44 8.62
CA GLY A 112 -8.65 -2.08 7.31
C GLY A 112 -7.27 -2.14 6.66
N SER A 113 -7.27 -2.61 5.42
CA SER A 113 -6.06 -2.72 4.61
C SER A 113 -6.36 -2.52 3.14
N TYR A 114 -5.40 -2.00 2.39
CA TYR A 114 -5.44 -1.86 0.95
C TYR A 114 -4.18 -2.44 0.34
N SER A 115 -4.29 -3.22 -0.75
CA SER A 115 -3.13 -3.77 -1.45
C SER A 115 -3.25 -3.57 -2.95
N ILE A 116 -2.13 -3.23 -3.57
CA ILE A 116 -1.97 -3.17 -5.01
C ILE A 116 -0.76 -3.98 -5.42
N VAL A 117 -0.87 -4.62 -6.59
CA VAL A 117 0.23 -5.35 -7.22
C VAL A 117 0.49 -4.73 -8.57
N GLY A 118 1.76 -4.51 -8.88
CA GLY A 118 2.22 -4.16 -10.21
C GLY A 118 3.48 -4.90 -10.59
N VAL A 119 3.91 -4.68 -11.83
CA VAL A 119 5.11 -5.28 -12.40
C VAL A 119 5.96 -4.15 -12.97
N VAL A 120 7.25 -4.20 -12.68
CA VAL A 120 8.28 -3.36 -13.29
C VAL A 120 9.06 -4.26 -14.24
N SER A 121 9.14 -3.86 -15.50
CA SER A 121 9.80 -4.63 -16.56
C SER A 121 10.97 -3.84 -17.13
N GLY A 122 12.00 -4.52 -17.61
CA GLY A 122 13.08 -3.93 -18.37
C GLY A 122 13.99 -4.98 -19.00
N GLU A 123 15.07 -4.50 -19.62
CA GLU A 123 16.07 -5.38 -20.22
C GLU A 123 16.79 -6.14 -19.07
N PRO A 124 16.84 -7.48 -19.11
CA PRO A 124 17.64 -8.23 -18.15
C PRO A 124 19.12 -7.84 -18.29
N PRO A 125 19.88 -7.80 -17.18
CA PRO A 125 21.31 -7.48 -17.21
C PRO A 125 22.16 -8.53 -17.93
#